data_AF-A0A483A4X7-F1
#
_entry.id   AF-A0A483A4X7-F1
#
_cell.length_a   1.000
_cell.length_b   1.000
_cell.length_c   1.000
_cell.angle_alpha   90.00
_cell.angle_beta   90.00
_cell.angle_gamma   90.00
#
_symmetry.space_group_name_H-M   'P 1'
#
loop_
_entity.id
_entity.type
_entity.pdbx_description
1 polymer ?
#
loop_
_entity_poly.entity_id
_entity_poly.type
_entity_poly.pdbx_seq_one_letter_code
_entity_poly.pdbx_strand_id
1 'polypeptide(L)'
;MAKKLLEVARDKIRLRHYSYQTEKTYLGWMKRYVLFHGKKHPKDMGKLEIEEFLTDLAVNRSVSPSTQNQAFNALLFLYEKVLGISIKHENISALRAKEKIHIPSVLTIDEVKSVIFNSKGVYQLMLKLMYGCGLRMNELLSQPLKTP
;
A
#
# COMPACT_ATOMS: atom_id res chain seq x y z
N MET A 1 2.13 11.38 -29.74
CA MET A 1 2.55 10.07 -29.15
C MET A 1 1.61 9.71 -28.03
N ALA A 2 0.98 8.55 -28.07
CA ALA A 2 0.11 8.09 -26.98
C ALA A 2 0.96 7.95 -25.70
N LYS A 3 0.61 8.67 -24.63
CA LYS A 3 1.25 8.51 -23.31
C LYS A 3 1.11 7.05 -22.87
N LYS A 4 2.18 6.46 -22.34
CA LYS A 4 2.13 5.09 -21.80
C LYS A 4 1.13 5.05 -20.65
N LEU A 5 0.34 3.97 -20.54
CA LEU A 5 -0.71 3.81 -19.52
C LEU A 5 -0.21 4.17 -18.10
N LEU A 6 1.02 3.75 -17.76
CA LEU A 6 1.63 4.00 -16.45
C LEU A 6 1.98 5.48 -16.22
N GLU A 7 2.28 6.24 -17.27
CA GLU A 7 2.52 7.69 -17.18
C GLU A 7 1.22 8.43 -16.91
N VAL A 8 0.13 8.06 -17.59
CA VAL A 8 -1.19 8.61 -17.34
C VAL A 8 -1.66 8.29 -15.91
N ALA A 9 -1.40 7.07 -15.44
CA ALA A 9 -1.70 6.68 -14.06
C ALA A 9 -0.90 7.52 -13.05
N ARG A 10 0.40 7.71 -13.29
CA ARG A 10 1.27 8.56 -12.45
C ARG A 10 0.73 9.99 -12.37
N ASP A 11 0.43 10.61 -13.51
CA ASP A 11 -0.08 11.98 -13.57
C ASP A 11 -1.37 12.11 -12.74
N LYS A 12 -2.29 11.15 -12.88
CA LYS A 12 -3.55 11.12 -12.12
C LYS A 12 -3.37 10.88 -10.62
N ILE A 13 -2.38 10.08 -10.21
CA ILE A 13 -2.06 9.86 -8.80
C ILE A 13 -1.54 11.16 -8.17
N ARG A 14 -0.62 11.85 -8.87
CA ARG A 14 -0.02 13.11 -8.40
C ARG A 14 -1.02 14.25 -8.35
N LEU A 15 -1.90 14.36 -9.34
CA LEU A 15 -3.00 15.34 -9.34
C LEU A 15 -3.95 15.17 -8.16
N ARG A 16 -4.04 13.96 -7.60
CA ARG A 16 -4.87 13.67 -6.42
C ARG A 16 -4.10 13.79 -5.11
N HIS A 17 -2.87 14.28 -5.14
CA HIS A 17 -2.00 14.48 -3.97
C HIS A 17 -1.80 13.21 -3.13
N TYR A 18 -1.85 12.03 -3.76
CA TYR A 18 -1.50 10.80 -3.06
C TYR A 18 -0.01 10.80 -2.69
N SER A 19 0.32 10.10 -1.60
CA SER A 19 1.70 9.96 -1.17
C SER A 19 2.55 9.29 -2.26
N TYR A 20 3.85 9.61 -2.29
CA TYR A 20 4.81 8.96 -3.17
C TYR A 20 4.86 7.44 -2.99
N GLN A 21 4.63 6.97 -1.76
CA GLN A 21 4.56 5.53 -1.47
C GLN A 21 3.35 4.90 -2.14
N THR A 22 2.19 5.56 -2.11
CA THR A 22 0.98 5.12 -2.84
C THR A 22 1.25 5.07 -4.34
N GLU A 23 1.92 6.07 -4.91
CA GLU A 23 2.32 6.07 -6.33
C GLU A 23 3.14 4.82 -6.68
N LYS A 24 4.21 4.55 -5.92
CA LYS A 24 5.06 3.37 -6.13
C LYS A 24 4.28 2.07 -6.05
N THR A 25 3.47 1.91 -5.01
CA THR A 25 2.67 0.70 -4.79
C THR A 25 1.68 0.48 -5.93
N TYR A 26 0.95 1.53 -6.32
CA TYR A 26 -0.10 1.41 -7.34
C TYR A 26 0.50 1.13 -8.72
N LEU A 27 1.54 1.86 -9.13
CA LEU A 27 2.24 1.59 -10.39
C LEU A 27 2.86 0.19 -10.42
N GLY A 28 3.39 -0.28 -9.29
CA GLY A 28 3.91 -1.63 -9.14
C GLY A 28 2.84 -2.70 -9.38
N TRP A 29 1.67 -2.55 -8.78
CA TRP A 29 0.55 -3.48 -8.97
C TRP A 29 -0.02 -3.43 -10.38
N MET A 30 -0.21 -2.24 -10.96
CA MET A 30 -0.66 -2.10 -12.36
C MET A 30 0.31 -2.78 -13.33
N LYS A 31 1.62 -2.64 -13.13
CA LYS A 31 2.63 -3.32 -13.95
C LYS A 31 2.54 -4.83 -13.82
N ARG A 32 2.41 -5.37 -12.60
CA ARG A 32 2.28 -6.82 -12.36
C ARG A 32 1.02 -7.38 -13.00
N TYR A 33 -0.09 -6.67 -12.92
CA TYR A 33 -1.36 -7.06 -13.53
C TYR A 33 -1.25 -7.14 -15.06
N VAL A 34 -0.70 -6.10 -15.70
CA VAL A 34 -0.50 -6.11 -17.17
C VAL A 34 0.46 -7.23 -17.59
N LEU A 35 1.50 -7.51 -16.80
CA LEU A 35 2.43 -8.60 -17.11
C LEU A 35 1.81 -9.99 -16.92
N PHE A 36 0.95 -10.17 -15.92
CA PHE A 36 0.23 -11.42 -15.67
C PHE A 36 -0.66 -11.80 -16.86
N HIS A 37 -1.33 -10.81 -17.46
CA HIS A 37 -2.19 -10.99 -18.63
C HIS A 37 -1.47 -10.84 -19.98
N GLY A 38 -0.16 -11.14 -20.04
CA GLY A 38 0.58 -11.18 -21.29
C GLY A 38 0.70 -9.84 -22.03
N LYS A 39 0.71 -8.71 -21.30
CA LYS A 39 0.69 -7.33 -21.84
C LYS A 39 -0.59 -6.93 -22.57
N LYS A 40 -1.70 -7.65 -22.35
CA LYS A 40 -3.03 -7.23 -22.80
C LYS A 40 -3.37 -5.86 -22.20
N HIS A 41 -4.00 -4.98 -22.99
CA HIS A 41 -4.33 -3.64 -22.53
C HIS A 41 -5.50 -3.72 -21.52
N PRO A 42 -5.44 -3.05 -20.35
CA PRO A 42 -6.52 -3.12 -19.35
C PRO A 42 -7.89 -2.57 -19.78
N LYS A 43 -8.01 -1.99 -20.97
CA LYS A 43 -9.31 -1.63 -21.55
C LYS A 43 -10.05 -2.83 -22.14
N ASP A 44 -9.30 -3.85 -22.56
CA ASP A 44 -9.83 -5.08 -23.16
C ASP A 44 -9.99 -6.18 -22.11
N MET A 45 -9.83 -5.83 -20.83
CA MET A 45 -9.91 -6.69 -19.66
C MET A 45 -10.97 -6.15 -18.72
N GLY A 46 -11.69 -7.03 -18.03
CA GLY A 46 -12.76 -6.67 -17.12
C GLY A 46 -12.66 -7.40 -15.80
N LYS A 47 -13.82 -7.66 -15.20
CA LYS A 47 -13.94 -8.36 -13.91
C LYS A 47 -13.20 -9.70 -13.88
N LEU A 48 -13.32 -10.52 -14.92
CA LEU A 48 -12.75 -11.88 -14.93
C LEU A 48 -11.24 -11.82 -14.76
N GLU A 49 -10.55 -10.98 -15.53
CA GLU A 49 -9.10 -10.83 -15.43
C GLU A 49 -8.65 -10.26 -14.09
N ILE A 50 -9.47 -9.39 -13.47
CA ILE A 50 -9.20 -8.87 -12.12
C ILE A 50 -9.32 -10.01 -11.09
N GLU A 51 -10.38 -10.81 -11.15
CA GLU A 51 -10.60 -11.93 -10.23
C GLU A 51 -9.53 -13.01 -10.37
N GLU A 52 -9.15 -13.36 -11.60
CA GLU A 52 -8.07 -14.31 -11.88
C GLU A 52 -6.74 -13.85 -11.27
N PHE A 53 -6.37 -12.58 -11.48
CA PHE A 53 -5.14 -12.03 -10.93
C PHE A 53 -5.15 -12.02 -9.40
N LEU A 54 -6.26 -11.61 -8.77
CA LEU A 54 -6.37 -11.58 -7.32
C LEU A 54 -6.41 -12.97 -6.71
N THR A 55 -6.95 -13.96 -7.44
CA THR A 55 -6.95 -15.36 -7.04
C THR A 55 -5.55 -15.96 -7.15
N ASP A 56 -4.79 -15.67 -8.21
CA ASP A 56 -3.37 -16.07 -8.32
C ASP A 56 -2.54 -15.54 -7.15
N LEU A 57 -2.77 -14.26 -6.78
CA LEU A 57 -2.07 -13.66 -5.64
C LEU A 57 -2.38 -14.40 -4.32
N ALA A 58 -3.64 -14.78 -4.10
CA ALA A 58 -4.05 -15.46 -2.88
C ALA A 58 -3.63 -16.92 -2.83
N VAL A 59 -3.78 -17.66 -3.93
CA VAL A 59 -3.57 -19.10 -3.99
C VAL A 59 -2.11 -19.44 -4.28
N ASN A 60 -1.57 -18.96 -5.40
CA ASN A 60 -0.24 -19.36 -5.87
C ASN A 60 0.88 -18.58 -5.18
N ARG A 61 0.65 -17.30 -4.86
CA ARG A 61 1.65 -16.46 -4.17
C ARG A 61 1.43 -16.35 -2.67
N SER A 62 0.33 -16.90 -2.15
CA SER A 62 -0.03 -16.91 -0.73
C SER A 62 0.14 -15.55 -0.04
N VAL A 63 -0.20 -14.46 -0.74
CA VAL A 63 0.00 -13.10 -0.19
C VAL A 63 -0.94 -12.84 0.99
N SER A 64 -0.53 -11.94 1.88
CA SER A 64 -1.40 -11.52 2.99
C SER A 64 -2.69 -10.85 2.50
N PRO A 65 -3.79 -10.91 3.28
CA PRO A 65 -5.01 -10.16 3.00
C PRO A 65 -4.77 -8.67 2.72
N SER A 66 -3.90 -8.04 3.50
CA SER A 66 -3.54 -6.63 3.34
C SER A 66 -2.83 -6.35 2.01
N THR A 67 -1.99 -7.26 1.55
CA THR A 67 -1.28 -7.15 0.27
C THR A 67 -2.25 -7.31 -0.90
N GLN A 68 -3.17 -8.27 -0.82
CA GLN A 68 -4.21 -8.45 -1.83
C GLN A 68 -5.13 -7.23 -1.91
N ASN A 69 -5.51 -6.65 -0.76
CA ASN A 69 -6.32 -5.42 -0.72
C ASN A 69 -5.58 -4.23 -1.34
N GLN A 70 -4.26 -4.11 -1.17
CA GLN A 70 -3.48 -3.08 -1.86
C GLN A 70 -3.50 -3.27 -3.38
N ALA A 71 -3.37 -4.51 -3.86
CA ALA A 71 -3.46 -4.83 -5.28
C ALA A 71 -4.86 -4.51 -5.83
N PHE A 72 -5.93 -4.92 -5.13
CA PHE A 72 -7.31 -4.62 -5.51
C PHE A 72 -7.57 -3.11 -5.62
N ASN A 73 -7.17 -2.33 -4.61
CA ASN A 73 -7.36 -0.87 -4.63
C ASN A 73 -6.57 -0.18 -5.77
N ALA A 74 -5.37 -0.68 -6.09
CA ALA A 74 -4.60 -0.18 -7.23
C ALA A 74 -5.30 -0.45 -8.57
N LEU A 75 -5.92 -1.62 -8.73
CA LEU A 75 -6.71 -1.96 -9.92
C LEU A 75 -8.00 -1.15 -9.99
N LEU A 76 -8.71 -1.00 -8.87
CA LEU A 76 -9.89 -0.15 -8.81
C LEU A 76 -9.56 1.29 -9.22
N PHE A 77 -8.41 1.82 -8.76
CA PHE A 77 -7.93 3.13 -9.19
C PHE A 77 -7.62 3.18 -10.69
N LEU A 78 -6.97 2.15 -11.24
CA LEU A 78 -6.69 2.06 -12.67
C LEU A 78 -7.99 2.16 -13.48
N TYR A 79 -8.99 1.36 -13.15
CA TYR A 79 -10.23 1.31 -13.91
C TYR A 79 -11.10 2.57 -13.72
N GLU A 80 -11.38 2.97 -12.48
CA GLU A 80 -12.24 4.13 -12.24
C GLU A 80 -11.58 5.44 -12.61
N LYS A 81 -10.34 5.64 -12.15
CA LYS A 81 -9.70 6.96 -12.21
C LYS A 81 -8.90 7.11 -13.48
N VAL A 82 -8.20 6.08 -13.95
CA VAL A 82 -7.38 6.18 -15.16
C VAL A 82 -8.20 5.95 -16.41
N LEU A 83 -8.96 4.84 -16.48
CA LEU A 83 -9.72 4.45 -17.66
C LEU A 83 -11.14 5.02 -17.72
N GLY A 84 -11.71 5.41 -16.58
CA GLY A 84 -13.10 5.90 -16.51
C GLY A 84 -14.15 4.79 -16.62
N ILE A 85 -13.76 3.53 -16.42
CA ILE A 85 -14.64 2.37 -16.49
C ILE A 85 -15.15 2.08 -15.07
N SER A 86 -16.47 2.03 -14.89
CA SER A 86 -17.07 1.77 -13.59
C SER A 86 -17.17 0.26 -13.33
N ILE A 87 -16.29 -0.28 -12.49
CA ILE A 87 -16.30 -1.69 -12.09
C ILE A 87 -16.88 -1.87 -10.66
N LYS A 88 -17.21 -0.77 -9.99
CA LYS A 88 -17.78 -0.77 -8.63
C LYS A 88 -19.07 -1.57 -8.51
N HIS A 89 -19.88 -1.62 -9.56
CA HIS A 89 -21.16 -2.32 -9.59
C HIS A 89 -21.04 -3.79 -9.96
N GLU A 90 -19.88 -4.24 -10.44
CA GLU A 90 -19.75 -5.60 -10.99
C GLU A 90 -19.61 -6.69 -9.93
N ASN A 91 -19.73 -6.39 -8.63
CA ASN A 91 -19.58 -7.37 -7.54
C ASN A 91 -18.36 -8.27 -7.75
N ILE A 92 -17.16 -7.66 -7.83
CA ILE A 92 -15.90 -8.41 -7.89
C ILE A 92 -15.82 -9.29 -6.64
N SER A 93 -16.06 -10.58 -6.82
CA SER A 93 -16.06 -11.62 -5.80
C SER A 93 -14.66 -12.22 -5.64
N ALA A 94 -13.63 -11.41 -5.85
CA ALA A 94 -12.28 -11.76 -5.43
C ALA A 94 -12.30 -11.77 -3.91
N LEU A 95 -12.56 -12.95 -3.34
CA LEU A 95 -12.43 -13.34 -1.93
C LEU A 95 -11.92 -12.17 -1.11
N ARG A 96 -12.83 -11.32 -0.60
CA ARG A 96 -12.44 -10.22 0.29
C ARG A 96 -11.72 -10.88 1.44
N ALA A 97 -10.39 -10.84 1.40
CA ALA A 97 -9.61 -11.54 2.38
C ALA A 97 -9.99 -10.94 3.72
N LYS A 98 -10.61 -11.78 4.59
CA LYS A 98 -11.08 -11.35 5.90
C LYS A 98 -9.90 -10.66 6.57
N GLU A 99 -10.12 -9.40 6.92
CA GLU A 99 -9.15 -8.59 7.63
C GLU A 99 -8.80 -9.36 8.91
N LYS A 100 -7.58 -9.89 9.00
CA LYS A 100 -7.09 -10.43 10.25
C LYS A 100 -7.02 -9.25 11.21
N ILE A 101 -7.79 -9.30 12.29
CA ILE A 101 -7.73 -8.31 13.36
C ILE A 101 -6.29 -8.35 13.90
N HIS A 102 -5.49 -7.36 13.51
CA HIS A 102 -4.14 -7.22 14.02
C HIS A 102 -4.26 -6.65 15.44
N ILE A 103 -4.25 -7.53 16.43
CA ILE A 103 -4.11 -7.11 17.82
C ILE A 103 -2.70 -6.54 17.95
N PRO A 104 -2.53 -5.23 18.21
CA PRO A 104 -1.20 -4.69 18.44
C PRO A 104 -0.64 -5.40 19.67
N SER A 105 0.49 -6.10 19.54
CA SER A 105 1.27 -6.55 20.69
C SER A 105 1.85 -5.30 21.35
N VAL A 106 1.11 -4.72 22.28
CA VAL A 106 1.59 -3.56 23.04
C VAL A 106 2.63 -4.07 24.03
N LEU A 107 3.85 -3.56 23.95
CA LEU A 107 4.88 -3.85 24.93
C LEU A 107 4.45 -3.29 26.28
N THR A 108 4.65 -4.08 27.32
CA THR A 108 4.51 -3.63 28.71
C THR A 108 5.56 -2.56 29.04
N ILE A 109 5.33 -1.80 30.11
CA ILE A 109 6.26 -0.74 30.56
C ILE A 109 7.66 -1.32 30.80
N ASP A 110 7.75 -2.53 31.34
CA ASP A 110 9.04 -3.16 31.67
C ASP A 110 9.78 -3.68 30.44
N GLU A 111 9.06 -4.19 29.44
CA GLU A 111 9.64 -4.53 28.13
C GLU A 111 10.16 -3.27 27.42
N VAL A 112 9.38 -2.17 27.44
CA VAL A 112 9.83 -0.89 26.85
C VAL A 112 11.09 -0.37 27.54
N LYS A 113 11.11 -0.38 28.88
CA LYS A 113 12.32 0.01 29.64
C LYS A 113 13.50 -0.85 29.24
N SER A 114 13.33 -2.17 29.19
CA SER A 114 14.38 -3.11 28.82
C SER A 114 14.94 -2.84 27.41
N VAL A 115 14.07 -2.52 26.44
CA VAL A 115 14.48 -2.16 25.07
C VAL A 115 15.25 -0.83 25.05
N ILE A 116 14.78 0.19 25.78
CA ILE A 116 15.46 1.49 25.86
C ILE A 116 16.83 1.37 26.54
N PHE A 117 16.95 0.58 27.61
CA PHE A 117 18.21 0.43 28.35
C PHE A 117 19.25 -0.40 27.60
N ASN A 118 18.83 -1.37 26.80
CA ASN A 118 19.74 -2.14 25.94
C ASN A 118 20.17 -1.41 24.66
N SER A 119 19.46 -0.32 24.30
CA SER A 119 19.82 0.52 23.16
C SER A 119 20.87 1.57 23.54
N LYS A 120 21.82 1.86 22.65
CA LYS A 120 22.91 2.83 22.90
C LYS A 120 22.89 4.00 21.90
N GLY A 121 23.37 5.17 22.35
CA GLY A 121 23.58 6.34 21.51
C GLY A 121 22.28 6.95 20.96
N VAL A 122 22.28 7.31 19.69
CA VAL A 122 21.17 8.02 19.01
C VAL A 122 19.88 7.19 19.06
N TYR A 123 19.94 5.87 18.90
CA TYR A 123 18.77 5.00 18.95
C TYR A 123 18.05 5.05 20.30
N GLN A 124 18.79 5.18 21.41
CA GLN A 124 18.19 5.34 22.73
C GLN A 124 17.41 6.65 22.85
N LEU A 125 17.96 7.75 22.32
CA LEU A 125 17.28 9.03 22.29
C LEU A 125 16.01 8.98 21.41
N MET A 126 16.11 8.36 20.24
CA MET A 126 14.98 8.16 19.34
C MET A 126 13.85 7.37 20.02
N LEU A 127 14.17 6.27 20.70
CA LEU A 127 13.19 5.46 21.42
C LEU A 127 12.54 6.23 22.58
N LYS A 128 13.31 7.02 23.34
CA LYS A 128 12.77 7.86 24.41
C LYS A 128 11.82 8.93 23.88
N LEU A 129 12.15 9.57 22.76
CA LEU A 129 11.28 10.56 22.11
C LEU A 129 10.01 9.93 21.54
N MET A 130 10.15 8.78 20.87
CA MET A 130 8.99 8.04 20.35
C MET A 130 8.04 7.60 21.47
N TYR A 131 8.57 7.07 22.57
CA TYR A 131 7.75 6.64 23.71
C TYR A 131 7.18 7.82 24.49
N GLY A 132 7.96 8.85 24.78
CA GLY A 132 7.55 9.99 25.59
C GLY A 132 6.59 10.95 24.89
N CYS A 133 6.71 11.12 23.58
CA CYS A 133 5.86 12.02 22.79
C CYS A 133 4.84 11.27 21.92
N GLY A 134 4.84 9.93 21.93
CA GLY A 134 3.95 9.11 21.10
C GLY A 134 4.21 9.23 19.58
N LEU A 135 5.42 9.63 19.18
CA LEU A 135 5.76 9.91 17.77
C LEU A 135 5.87 8.62 16.97
N ARG A 136 5.31 8.64 15.75
CA ARG A 136 5.65 7.63 14.74
C ARG A 136 7.05 7.86 14.20
N MET A 137 7.71 6.79 13.76
CA MET A 137 9.09 6.88 13.25
C MET A 137 9.26 7.93 12.15
N ASN A 138 8.30 8.05 11.23
CA ASN A 138 8.37 9.07 10.18
C ASN A 138 8.16 10.50 10.71
N GLU A 139 7.38 10.68 11.78
CA GLU A 139 7.19 11.99 12.43
C GLU A 139 8.51 12.41 13.09
N LEU A 140 9.15 11.50 13.83
CA LEU A 140 10.46 11.75 14.44
C LEU A 140 11.52 12.15 13.39
N LEU A 141 11.57 11.46 12.25
CA LEU A 141 12.56 11.72 11.20
C LEU A 141 12.28 12.99 10.40
N SER A 142 11.01 13.42 10.33
CA SER A 142 10.60 14.60 9.55
C SER A 142 10.45 15.87 10.38
N GLN A 143 10.62 15.77 11.70
CA GLN A 143 10.43 16.89 12.61
C GLN A 143 11.51 17.97 12.39
N PRO A 144 11.13 19.20 11.99
CA PRO A 144 12.06 20.31 11.95
C PRO A 144 12.48 20.65 13.38
N LEU A 145 13.79 20.80 13.61
CA LEU A 145 14.30 21.33 14.87
C LEU A 145 13.87 22.80 14.97
N LYS A 146 12.78 23.05 15.70
CA LYS A 146 12.44 24.40 16.12
C LYS A 146 13.36 24.78 17.28
N THR A 147 14.41 25.54 16.98
CA THR A 147 15.10 26.33 17.99
C THR A 147 14.17 27.47 18.42
N PRO A 148 14.07 27.77 19.73
CA PRO A 148 13.31 28.92 20.21
C PRO A 148 13.81 30.25 19.64
#